data_AF-A0A0C9TAK0-F1
#
_entry.id   AF-A0A0C9TAK0-F1
#
_cell.length_a   1.000
_cell.length_b   1.000
_cell.length_c   1.000
_cell.angle_alpha   90.00
_cell.angle_beta   90.00
_cell.angle_gamma   90.00
#
_symmetry.space_group_name_H-M   'P 1'
#
loop_
_entity.id
_entity.type
_entity.pdbx_description
1 polymer ?
#
loop_
_entity_poly.entity_id
_entity_poly.type
_entity_poly.pdbx_seq_one_letter_code
_entity_poly.pdbx_strand_id
1 'polypeptide(L)' 'MLLRPGSISITISPLKRLQMTQVLECQKYNICTLVINEDTPNDPSLWEVILLHSYRSKLTLSHENYY' A
#
# COMPACT_ATOMS: atom_id res chain seq x y z
N MET A 1 -0.75 12.93 4.20
CA MET A 1 -0.25 11.63 4.72
C MET A 1 0.75 11.92 5.82
N LEU A 2 0.58 11.34 7.00
CA LEU A 2 1.51 11.51 8.14
C LEU A 2 2.22 10.19 8.39
N LEU A 3 3.49 10.09 8.00
CA LEU A 3 4.33 8.94 8.31
C LEU A 3 4.86 9.07 9.72
N ARG A 4 4.66 8.04 10.55
CA ARG A 4 5.29 7.95 11.86
C ARG A 4 6.30 6.80 11.85
N PRO A 5 7.54 7.00 12.33
CA PRO A 5 8.53 5.93 12.41
C PRO A 5 7.98 4.70 13.16
N GLY A 6 8.27 3.50 12.67
CA GLY A 6 7.84 2.25 13.31
C GLY A 6 6.33 1.98 13.26
N SER A 7 5.61 2.62 12.34
CA SER A 7 4.17 2.41 12.14
C SER A 7 3.83 2.16 10.67
N ILE A 8 2.72 1.47 10.45
CA ILE A 8 2.14 1.25 9.12
C ILE A 8 1.08 2.34 8.88
N SER A 9 1.15 2.98 7.71
CA SER A 9 0.11 3.91 7.26
C SER A 9 -0.74 3.25 6.18
N ILE A 10 -2.06 3.21 6.38
CA ILE A 10 -3.00 2.65 5.40
C ILE A 10 -3.73 3.80 4.71
N THR A 11 -3.84 3.76 3.38
CA THR A 11 -4.60 4.72 2.58
C THR A 11 -5.61 3.96 1.74
N ILE A 12 -6.89 4.29 1.85
CA ILE A 12 -7.95 3.63 1.07
C ILE A 12 -8.32 4.56 -0.08
N SER A 13 -8.32 4.05 -1.30
CA SER A 13 -8.67 4.80 -2.50
C SER A 13 -9.43 3.91 -3.47
N PRO A 14 -10.62 4.30 -3.96
CA PRO A 14 -11.36 3.51 -4.95
C PRO A 14 -10.73 3.57 -6.35
N LEU A 15 -9.78 4.50 -6.58
CA LEU A 15 -9.23 4.74 -7.93
C LEU A 15 -7.87 4.05 -8.10
N LYS A 16 -7.81 2.93 -8.86
CA LYS A 16 -6.56 2.21 -9.17
C LYS A 16 -5.44 3.11 -9.70
N ARG A 17 -5.78 4.03 -10.61
CA ARG A 17 -4.81 5.00 -11.17
C ARG A 17 -4.19 5.87 -10.08
N LEU A 18 -4.98 6.32 -9.11
CA LEU A 18 -4.48 7.12 -8.00
C LEU A 18 -3.57 6.30 -7.09
N GLN A 19 -3.90 5.03 -6.85
CA GLN A 19 -3.05 4.12 -6.06
C GLN A 19 -1.66 3.98 -6.71
N MET A 20 -1.61 3.71 -8.03
CA MET A 20 -0.36 3.61 -8.79
C MET A 20 0.44 4.91 -8.75
N THR A 21 -0.20 6.06 -8.97
CA THR A 21 0.47 7.36 -8.84
C THR A 21 1.07 7.55 -7.45
N GLN A 22 0.32 7.21 -6.39
CA GLN A 22 0.82 7.34 -5.02
C GLN A 22 2.02 6.44 -4.74
N VAL A 23 2.06 5.22 -5.29
CA VAL A 23 3.20 4.30 -5.15
C VAL A 23 4.43 4.89 -5.83
N LEU A 24 4.28 5.32 -7.09
CA LEU A 24 5.37 5.92 -7.86
C LEU A 24 5.94 7.15 -7.16
N GLU A 25 5.08 8.02 -6.62
CA GLU A 25 5.55 9.17 -5.85
C GLU A 25 6.27 8.75 -4.55
N CYS A 26 5.74 7.79 -3.80
CA CYS A 26 6.38 7.32 -2.55
C CYS A 26 7.74 6.66 -2.80
N GLN A 27 7.90 5.93 -3.90
CA GLN A 27 9.16 5.32 -4.31
C GLN A 27 10.27 6.36 -4.52
N LYS A 28 9.96 7.55 -5.05
CA LYS A 28 10.94 8.65 -5.21
C LYS A 28 11.56 9.09 -3.89
N TYR A 29 10.85 8.91 -2.78
CA TYR A 29 11.30 9.27 -1.43
C TYR A 29 11.80 8.07 -0.63
N ASN A 30 12.05 6.92 -1.27
CA ASN A 30 12.45 5.66 -0.61
C ASN A 30 11.46 5.22 0.49
N ILE A 31 10.17 5.53 0.30
CA ILE A 31 9.09 5.06 1.17
C ILE A 31 8.57 3.74 0.60
N CYS A 32 8.68 2.67 1.38
CA CYS A 32 8.15 1.36 0.99
C CYS A 32 6.63 1.45 0.90
N THR A 33 6.07 1.26 -0.30
CA THR A 33 4.62 1.35 -0.53
C THR A 33 4.16 0.16 -1.33
N LEU A 34 3.10 -0.48 -0.84
CA LEU A 34 2.43 -1.60 -1.46
C LEU A 34 0.97 -1.23 -1.78
N VAL A 35 0.48 -1.72 -2.91
CA VAL A 35 -0.95 -1.73 -3.24
C VAL A 35 -1.48 -3.12 -2.98
N ILE A 36 -2.61 -3.21 -2.29
CA ILE A 36 -3.41 -4.42 -2.21
C ILE A 36 -4.79 -4.10 -2.77
N ASN A 37 -5.19 -4.83 -3.79
CA ASN A 37 -6.44 -4.67 -4.50
C ASN A 37 -6.92 -6.05 -5.01
N GLU A 38 -7.99 -6.08 -5.78
CA GLU A 38 -8.54 -7.31 -6.36
C GLU A 38 -7.60 -8.04 -7.33
N ASP A 39 -6.61 -7.33 -7.88
CA ASP A 39 -5.59 -7.90 -8.77
C ASP A 39 -4.40 -8.48 -7.97
N THR A 40 -4.40 -8.33 -6.65
CA THR A 40 -3.30 -8.80 -5.80
C THR A 40 -3.43 -10.31 -5.57
N PRO A 41 -2.42 -11.11 -5.95
CA PRO A 41 -2.48 -12.56 -5.78
C PRO A 41 -2.53 -12.94 -4.30
N ASN A 42 -3.22 -14.05 -3.99
CA ASN A 42 -3.24 -14.63 -2.65
C ASN A 42 -1.92 -15.35 -2.35
N ASP A 43 -0.85 -14.57 -2.19
CA ASP A 43 0.50 -15.06 -1.92
C ASP A 43 0.85 -14.84 -0.43
N PRO A 44 1.03 -15.91 0.37
CA PRO A 44 1.45 -15.82 1.77
C PRO A 44 2.77 -15.05 1.97
N SER A 45 3.70 -15.13 1.00
CA SER A 45 5.00 -14.45 1.08
C SER A 45 4.87 -12.93 1.03
N LEU A 46 3.82 -12.41 0.39
CA LEU A 46 3.51 -10.98 0.38
C LEU A 46 3.22 -10.46 1.79
N TRP A 47 2.51 -11.25 2.60
CA TRP A 47 2.18 -10.89 3.98
C TRP A 47 3.41 -10.91 4.89
N GLU A 48 4.33 -11.85 4.67
CA GLU A 48 5.62 -11.87 5.37
C GLU A 48 6.45 -10.62 5.06
N VAL A 49 6.49 -10.20 3.79
CA VAL A 49 7.17 -8.96 3.37
C VAL A 49 6.57 -7.74 4.07
N ILE A 50 5.24 -7.64 4.18
CA ILE A 50 4.57 -6.54 4.89
C ILE A 50 4.97 -6.52 6.38
N LEU A 51 4.99 -7.69 7.02
CA LEU A 51 5.35 -7.82 8.44
C LEU A 51 6.83 -7.47 8.68
N LEU A 52 7.73 -7.90 7.80
CA LEU A 52 9.18 -7.65 7.90
C LEU A 52 9.55 -6.18 7.63
N HIS A 53 8.84 -5.50 6.73
CA HIS A 53 9.13 -4.11 6.34
C HIS A 53 8.28 -3.06 7.07
N SER A 54 7.53 -3.48 8.09
CA SER A 54 6.58 -2.69 8.89
C SER A 54 7.11 -1.37 9.47
N TYR A 55 8.42 -1.15 9.46
CA TYR A 55 9.05 0.12 9.84
C TYR A 55 8.87 1.26 8.82
N ARG A 56 8.47 0.97 7.57
CA ARG A 56 8.30 1.98 6.49
C ARG A 56 7.16 1.70 5.51
N SER A 57 6.32 0.71 5.77
CA SER A 57 5.34 0.22 4.78
C SER A 57 4.06 1.05 4.77
N LYS A 58 3.68 1.52 3.57
CA LYS A 58 2.35 2.03 3.26
C LYS A 58 1.53 0.96 2.56
N LEU A 59 0.27 0.81 2.97
CA LEU A 59 -0.69 -0.08 2.32
C LEU A 59 -1.78 0.75 1.63
N THR A 60 -1.98 0.56 0.33
CA THR A 60 -3.07 1.20 -0.41
C THR A 60 -4.13 0.18 -0.80
N LEU A 61 -5.39 0.38 -0.35
CA LEU A 61 -6.50 -0.56 -0.56
C LEU A 61 -7.52 -0.01 -1.57
N SER A 62 -8.00 -0.85 -2.50
CA SER A 62 -9.24 -0.58 -3.26
C SER A 62 -10.45 -1.08 -2.47
N HIS A 63 -11.54 -0.31 -2.50
CA HIS A 63 -12.88 -0.82 -2.23
C HIS A 63 -13.73 -0.41 -3.43
N GLU A 64 -14.16 -1.38 -4.24
CA GLU A 64 -15.18 -1.15 -5.25
C GLU A 64 -16.53 -1.09 -4.54
N ASN A 65 -17.14 0.10 -4.46
CA ASN A 65 -18.56 0.21 -4.17
C ASN A 65 -19.31 -0.31 -5.40
N TYR A 66 -19.74 -1.57 -5.36
CA TYR A 66 -20.76 -2.07 -6.28
C TYR A 66 -22.09 -1.39 -5.91
N TYR A 67 -22.54 -0.47 -6.76
CA TYR A 67 -23.94 -0.02 -6.80
C TYR A 67 -24.75 -0.93 -7.71
#